data_AF-A0A651FL82-F1
#
_entry.id   AF-A0A651FL82-F1
#
_cell.length_a   1.000
_cell.length_b   1.000
_cell.length_c   1.000
_cell.angle_alpha   90.00
_cell.angle_beta   90.00
_cell.angle_gamma   90.00
#
_symmetry.space_group_name_H-M   'P 1'
#
loop_
_entity.id
_entity.type
_entity.pdbx_description
1 polymer ?
#
loop_
_entity_poly.entity_id
_entity_poly.type
_entity_poly.pdbx_seq_one_letter_code
_entity_poly.pdbx_strand_id
1 'polypeptide(L)'
;KDAGINEFDPQILPKTQLSKLNVSDHEWFQSGMRTTASHEYAVQDVVDSPLERTKDRSLIYVGGVRRGGAREGEAIGVLGIMFDWDTEAQTILRTCLPSDREGLPIAGAAAFYTNKLGQIIETTDAQRFPVGLFPPLPSSHQTLGKGERISGLLQHDGMRYLIGSSRTQGYREYEGLGWCAHIVRPVDALSPPS
;
A
#
# COMPACT_ATOMS: atom_id res chain seq x y z
N LYS A 1 -31.54 6.39 19.39
CA LYS A 1 -30.52 7.37 18.96
C LYS A 1 -29.85 6.75 17.74
N ASP A 2 -30.45 7.01 16.58
CA ASP A 2 -29.93 6.57 15.29
C ASP A 2 -28.61 7.29 15.05
N ALA A 3 -27.51 6.54 15.06
CA ALA A 3 -26.25 7.04 14.53
C ALA A 3 -26.45 7.12 13.01
N GLY A 4 -26.46 8.34 12.48
CA GLY A 4 -26.60 8.61 11.06
C GLY A 4 -25.48 7.94 10.28
N ILE A 5 -25.77 6.79 9.69
CA ILE A 5 -25.01 6.23 8.57
C ILE A 5 -25.70 6.76 7.31
N ASN A 6 -25.56 8.05 7.04
CA ASN A 6 -26.16 8.67 5.86
C ASN A 6 -25.34 9.87 5.36
N GLU A 7 -24.01 9.74 5.41
CA GLU A 7 -23.16 10.45 4.46
C GLU A 7 -22.81 9.42 3.38
N PHE A 8 -23.34 9.62 2.18
CA PHE A 8 -22.90 8.89 1.00
C PHE A 8 -21.44 9.23 0.77
N ASP A 9 -20.54 8.32 1.13
CA ASP A 9 -19.15 8.43 0.68
C ASP A 9 -19.17 8.32 -0.86
N PRO A 10 -18.85 9.39 -1.60
CA PRO A 10 -18.92 9.39 -3.07
C PRO A 10 -17.93 8.42 -3.71
N GLN A 11 -16.95 7.91 -2.94
CA GLN A 11 -15.95 6.94 -3.36
C GLN A 11 -16.52 5.52 -3.43
N ILE A 12 -17.56 5.23 -2.63
CA ILE A 12 -18.19 3.91 -2.58
C ILE A 12 -19.26 3.79 -3.68
N LEU A 13 -19.28 2.65 -4.36
CA LEU A 13 -20.35 2.32 -5.30
C LEU A 13 -21.73 2.34 -4.63
N PRO A 14 -22.73 3.02 -5.21
CA PRO A 14 -24.10 2.95 -4.75
C PRO A 14 -24.58 1.50 -4.66
N LYS A 15 -25.43 1.21 -3.65
CA LYS A 15 -26.02 -0.12 -3.43
C LYS A 15 -26.66 -0.72 -4.70
N THR A 16 -27.25 0.12 -5.55
CA THR A 16 -27.88 -0.28 -6.83
C THR A 16 -26.89 -0.77 -7.90
N GLN A 17 -25.64 -0.34 -7.83
CA GLN A 17 -24.55 -0.82 -8.67
C GLN A 17 -23.87 -2.05 -8.05
N LEU A 18 -23.60 -2.01 -6.74
CA LEU A 18 -23.06 -3.16 -6.00
C LEU A 18 -23.92 -4.41 -6.17
N SER A 19 -25.26 -4.29 -6.14
CA SER A 19 -26.17 -5.43 -6.31
C SER A 19 -26.11 -6.09 -7.70
N LYS A 20 -25.45 -5.46 -8.68
CA LYS A 20 -25.32 -5.97 -10.06
C LYS A 20 -23.91 -6.50 -10.34
N LEU A 21 -22.94 -6.24 -9.46
CA LEU A 21 -21.57 -6.69 -9.61
C LEU A 21 -21.45 -8.14 -9.15
N ASN A 22 -20.85 -8.97 -9.98
CA ASN A 22 -20.41 -10.29 -9.57
C ASN A 22 -18.90 -10.25 -9.32
N VAL A 23 -18.51 -10.55 -8.09
CA VAL A 23 -17.12 -10.59 -7.65
C VAL A 23 -16.61 -12.01 -7.40
N SER A 24 -17.41 -13.03 -7.74
CA SER A 24 -17.09 -14.44 -7.46
C SER A 24 -15.73 -14.83 -8.02
N ASP A 25 -15.35 -14.30 -9.18
CA ASP A 25 -14.14 -14.73 -9.88
C ASP A 25 -12.89 -13.95 -9.45
N HIS A 26 -13.04 -12.95 -8.56
CA HIS A 26 -11.91 -12.21 -8.04
C HIS A 26 -11.11 -13.07 -7.06
N GLU A 27 -9.78 -12.98 -7.14
CA GLU A 27 -8.86 -13.76 -6.32
C GLU A 27 -9.07 -13.54 -4.82
N TRP A 28 -9.34 -12.30 -4.39
CA TRP A 28 -9.67 -12.01 -3.01
C TRP A 28 -10.94 -12.73 -2.56
N PHE A 29 -12.00 -12.76 -3.38
CA PHE A 29 -13.26 -13.42 -3.04
C PHE A 29 -13.03 -14.93 -2.89
N GLN A 30 -12.40 -15.55 -3.89
CA GLN A 30 -12.08 -16.96 -3.88
C GLN A 30 -11.16 -17.34 -2.70
N SER A 31 -10.20 -16.49 -2.35
CA SER A 31 -9.31 -16.73 -1.22
C SER A 31 -10.05 -16.64 0.12
N GLY A 32 -10.96 -15.67 0.28
CA GLY A 32 -11.81 -15.58 1.47
C GLY A 32 -12.72 -16.81 1.62
N MET A 33 -13.29 -17.29 0.52
CA MET A 33 -14.13 -18.50 0.51
C MET A 33 -13.35 -19.77 0.89
N ARG A 34 -12.04 -19.81 0.61
CA ARG A 34 -11.16 -20.94 0.97
C ARG A 34 -10.73 -20.96 2.44
N THR A 35 -10.96 -19.89 3.20
CA THR A 35 -10.66 -19.90 4.64
C THR A 35 -11.53 -20.95 5.35
N THR A 36 -11.00 -21.59 6.39
CA THR A 36 -11.66 -22.68 7.13
C THR A 36 -12.00 -22.31 8.57
N ALA A 37 -11.35 -21.29 9.14
CA ALA A 37 -11.62 -20.78 10.48
C ALA A 37 -11.86 -19.26 10.53
N SER A 38 -12.54 -18.78 11.57
CA SER A 38 -12.95 -17.37 11.72
C SER A 38 -11.80 -16.40 12.01
N HIS A 39 -10.64 -16.89 12.41
CA HIS A 39 -9.44 -16.08 12.65
C HIS A 39 -8.52 -16.05 11.42
N GLU A 40 -8.81 -16.86 10.40
CA GLU A 40 -8.07 -16.83 9.14
C GLU A 40 -8.58 -15.69 8.27
N TYR A 41 -7.64 -15.10 7.54
CA TYR A 41 -7.92 -14.10 6.53
C TYR A 41 -7.06 -14.38 5.30
N ALA A 42 -7.49 -13.85 4.17
CA ALA A 42 -6.65 -13.73 2.99
C ALA A 42 -6.45 -12.26 2.64
N VAL A 43 -5.42 -11.98 1.87
CA VAL A 43 -5.09 -10.62 1.44
C VAL A 43 -4.81 -10.66 -0.06
N GLN A 44 -5.45 -9.74 -0.78
CA GLN A 44 -5.02 -9.36 -2.11
C GLN A 44 -4.10 -8.16 -1.96
N ASP A 45 -2.89 -8.27 -2.51
CA ASP A 45 -1.94 -7.17 -2.64
C ASP A 45 -2.57 -6.03 -3.48
N VAL A 46 -1.87 -4.91 -3.65
CA VAL A 46 -2.35 -3.74 -4.39
C VAL A 46 -2.67 -4.13 -5.83
N VAL A 47 -3.94 -4.05 -6.20
CA VAL A 47 -4.43 -4.33 -7.56
C VAL A 47 -5.54 -3.36 -7.94
N ASP A 48 -5.78 -3.25 -9.24
CA ASP A 48 -6.92 -2.50 -9.73
C ASP A 48 -8.23 -3.11 -9.21
N SER A 49 -9.11 -2.27 -8.69
CA SER A 49 -10.36 -2.67 -8.06
C SER A 49 -11.54 -1.99 -8.76
N PRO A 50 -12.42 -2.74 -9.45
CA PRO A 50 -13.62 -2.16 -10.05
C PRO A 50 -14.67 -1.76 -9.01
N LEU A 51 -14.38 -1.95 -7.71
CA LEU A 51 -15.28 -1.65 -6.61
C LEU A 51 -15.12 -0.22 -6.06
N GLU A 52 -14.02 0.45 -6.40
CA GLU A 52 -13.74 1.84 -6.04
C GLU A 52 -14.16 2.76 -7.20
N ARG A 53 -14.83 3.89 -6.92
CA ARG A 53 -15.33 4.79 -7.99
C ARG A 53 -14.31 5.78 -8.50
N THR A 54 -13.44 6.25 -7.62
CA THR A 54 -12.61 7.44 -7.86
C THR A 54 -11.13 7.14 -7.94
N LYS A 55 -10.74 5.91 -7.58
CA LYS A 55 -9.37 5.45 -7.45
C LYS A 55 -9.27 4.06 -8.04
N ASP A 56 -8.12 3.77 -8.60
CA ASP A 56 -7.97 2.60 -9.46
C ASP A 56 -7.61 1.39 -8.62
N ARG A 57 -6.89 1.57 -7.49
CA ARG A 57 -6.26 0.45 -6.77
C ARG A 57 -6.71 0.30 -5.32
N SER A 58 -6.86 -0.95 -4.89
CA SER A 58 -7.18 -1.31 -3.51
C SER A 58 -6.21 -2.34 -2.96
N LEU A 59 -5.97 -2.23 -1.64
CA LEU A 59 -5.46 -3.33 -0.82
C LEU A 59 -6.66 -3.98 -0.13
N ILE A 60 -6.85 -5.29 -0.27
CA ILE A 60 -8.09 -5.95 0.16
C ILE A 60 -7.78 -7.07 1.15
N TYR A 61 -8.33 -6.95 2.37
CA TYR A 61 -8.33 -8.00 3.38
C TYR A 61 -9.70 -8.66 3.46
N VAL A 62 -9.74 -9.98 3.50
CA VAL A 62 -10.98 -10.74 3.44
C VAL A 62 -11.00 -11.89 4.44
N GLY A 63 -12.18 -12.15 5.00
CA GLY A 63 -12.44 -13.31 5.85
C GLY A 63 -13.74 -14.01 5.45
N GLY A 64 -13.78 -15.33 5.61
CA GLY A 64 -14.98 -16.12 5.33
C GLY A 64 -16.10 -15.86 6.34
N VAL A 65 -17.31 -15.58 5.85
CA VAL A 65 -18.54 -15.50 6.66
C VAL A 65 -19.12 -16.91 6.75
N ARG A 66 -19.38 -17.39 7.97
CA ARG A 66 -19.83 -18.76 8.22
C ARG A 66 -21.27 -18.81 8.72
N ARG A 67 -21.95 -19.90 8.38
CA ARG A 67 -23.35 -20.13 8.77
C ARG A 67 -23.50 -20.08 10.28
N GLY A 68 -24.47 -19.29 10.75
CA GLY A 68 -24.74 -19.13 12.19
C GLY A 68 -23.60 -18.52 13.01
N GLY A 69 -22.61 -17.90 12.37
CA GLY A 69 -21.44 -17.35 13.06
C GLY A 69 -20.48 -18.41 13.61
N ALA A 70 -20.48 -19.63 13.04
CA ALA A 70 -19.59 -20.70 13.46
C ALA A 70 -18.10 -20.29 13.36
N ARG A 71 -17.28 -20.79 14.29
CA ARG A 71 -15.82 -20.52 14.31
C ARG A 71 -15.06 -21.26 13.22
N GLU A 72 -15.59 -22.39 12.76
CA GLU A 72 -14.96 -23.28 11.79
C GLU A 72 -16.01 -23.78 10.80
N GLY A 73 -15.53 -24.27 9.66
CA GLY A 73 -16.35 -24.83 8.59
C GLY A 73 -16.33 -23.98 7.32
N GLU A 74 -17.12 -24.39 6.34
CA GLU A 74 -17.20 -23.75 5.03
C GLU A 74 -17.73 -22.31 5.12
N ALA A 75 -17.09 -21.40 4.40
CA ALA A 75 -17.58 -20.05 4.21
C ALA A 75 -18.83 -20.07 3.31
N ILE A 76 -19.87 -19.34 3.69
CA ILE A 76 -21.09 -19.12 2.89
C ILE A 76 -21.07 -17.77 2.14
N GLY A 77 -19.96 -17.04 2.27
CA GLY A 77 -19.72 -15.72 1.72
C GLY A 77 -18.43 -15.14 2.31
N VAL A 78 -18.11 -13.89 1.98
CA VAL A 78 -16.91 -13.20 2.49
C VAL A 78 -17.27 -11.82 3.02
N LEU A 79 -16.52 -11.38 4.03
CA LEU A 79 -16.45 -9.99 4.46
C LEU A 79 -15.12 -9.43 3.94
N GLY A 80 -15.18 -8.41 3.10
CA GLY A 80 -14.00 -7.71 2.58
C GLY A 80 -13.86 -6.32 3.21
N ILE A 81 -12.62 -5.94 3.51
CA ILE A 81 -12.21 -4.59 3.86
C ILE A 81 -11.29 -4.11 2.74
N MET A 82 -11.74 -3.12 2.00
CA MET A 82 -10.97 -2.49 0.92
C MET A 82 -10.38 -1.19 1.45
N PHE A 83 -9.07 -1.03 1.28
CA PHE A 83 -8.38 0.22 1.55
C PHE A 83 -8.15 0.94 0.23
N ASP A 84 -8.54 2.22 0.15
CA ASP A 84 -8.16 3.13 -0.94
C ASP A 84 -6.64 3.30 -0.90
N TRP A 85 -5.96 2.48 -1.70
CA TRP A 85 -4.50 2.42 -1.67
C TRP A 85 -3.90 3.75 -2.14
N ASP A 86 -4.44 4.28 -3.24
CA ASP A 86 -3.91 5.46 -3.91
C ASP A 86 -3.92 6.68 -2.96
N THR A 87 -4.99 6.87 -2.19
CA THR A 87 -5.10 8.00 -1.25
C THR A 87 -4.32 7.77 0.03
N GLU A 88 -4.48 6.60 0.67
CA GLU A 88 -3.89 6.33 1.97
C GLU A 88 -2.36 6.22 1.89
N ALA A 89 -1.84 5.52 0.88
CA ALA A 89 -0.40 5.36 0.72
C ALA A 89 0.28 6.69 0.35
N GLN A 90 -0.33 7.51 -0.52
CA GLN A 90 0.17 8.87 -0.81
C GLN A 90 0.24 9.74 0.45
N THR A 91 -0.81 9.71 1.26
CA THR A 91 -0.88 10.49 2.50
C THR A 91 0.27 10.09 3.43
N ILE A 92 0.45 8.79 3.66
CA ILE A 92 1.53 8.27 4.51
C ILE A 92 2.90 8.66 3.95
N LEU A 93 3.17 8.43 2.67
CA LEU A 93 4.48 8.73 2.07
C LEU A 93 4.83 10.22 2.17
N ARG A 94 3.85 11.12 2.01
CA ARG A 94 4.05 12.57 2.17
C ARG A 94 4.45 12.97 3.58
N THR A 95 3.94 12.30 4.62
CA THR A 95 4.35 12.56 6.01
C THR A 95 5.80 12.15 6.30
N CYS A 96 6.37 11.27 5.47
CA CYS A 96 7.72 10.75 5.64
C CYS A 96 8.79 11.53 4.86
N LEU A 97 8.39 12.54 4.07
CA LEU A 97 9.34 13.32 3.29
C LEU A 97 10.28 14.11 4.21
N PRO A 98 11.59 14.14 3.90
CA PRO A 98 12.54 14.87 4.70
C PRO A 98 12.31 16.38 4.55
N SER A 99 12.39 17.08 5.67
CA SER A 99 12.42 18.53 5.73
C SER A 99 13.81 19.05 6.11
N ASP A 100 14.10 20.28 5.74
CA ASP A 100 15.28 21.00 6.21
C ASP A 100 15.13 21.46 7.68
N ARG A 101 16.09 22.27 8.15
CA ARG A 101 16.12 22.76 9.54
C ARG A 101 14.97 23.73 9.87
N GLU A 102 14.34 24.32 8.86
CA GLU A 102 13.21 25.25 8.98
C GLU A 102 11.86 24.54 8.82
N GLY A 103 11.89 23.22 8.58
CA GLY A 103 10.70 22.40 8.39
C GLY A 103 10.18 22.39 6.96
N LEU A 104 10.88 23.02 6.02
CA LEU A 104 10.48 23.06 4.61
C LEU A 104 10.84 21.76 3.90
N PRO A 105 9.99 21.24 3.00
CA PRO A 105 10.30 20.04 2.23
C PRO A 105 11.58 20.19 1.41
N ILE A 106 12.47 19.18 1.46
CA ILE A 106 13.70 19.22 0.68
C ILE A 106 13.38 18.99 -0.80
N ALA A 107 13.70 19.97 -1.64
CA ALA A 107 13.51 19.88 -3.08
C ALA A 107 14.21 18.65 -3.66
N GLY A 108 13.48 17.91 -4.50
CA GLY A 108 13.98 16.68 -5.10
C GLY A 108 13.96 15.46 -4.18
N ALA A 109 13.54 15.57 -2.92
CA ALA A 109 13.28 14.38 -2.11
C ALA A 109 12.03 13.62 -2.63
N ALA A 110 12.02 12.31 -2.42
CA ALA A 110 10.87 11.48 -2.75
C ALA A 110 10.77 10.29 -1.78
N ALA A 111 9.57 9.75 -1.63
CA ALA A 111 9.32 8.52 -0.91
C ALA A 111 8.46 7.59 -1.78
N PHE A 112 8.72 6.28 -1.71
CA PHE A 112 7.97 5.29 -2.46
C PHE A 112 7.93 3.94 -1.75
N TYR A 113 6.88 3.17 -2.02
CA TYR A 113 6.76 1.78 -1.60
C TYR A 113 7.10 0.85 -2.76
N THR A 114 7.76 -0.27 -2.46
CA THR A 114 7.87 -1.40 -3.37
C THR A 114 7.18 -2.65 -2.81
N ASN A 115 6.58 -3.46 -3.68
CA ASN A 115 6.04 -4.76 -3.29
C ASN A 115 7.16 -5.78 -3.02
N LYS A 116 6.80 -7.02 -2.65
CA LYS A 116 7.79 -8.08 -2.37
C LYS A 116 8.70 -8.44 -3.54
N LEU A 117 8.30 -8.10 -4.78
CA LEU A 117 9.10 -8.32 -5.99
C LEU A 117 10.02 -7.13 -6.30
N GLY A 118 9.87 -6.00 -5.59
CA GLY A 118 10.64 -4.78 -5.82
C GLY A 118 9.99 -3.80 -6.81
N GLN A 119 8.74 -4.02 -7.24
CA GLN A 119 8.02 -3.07 -8.10
C GLN A 119 7.45 -1.94 -7.27
N ILE A 120 7.55 -0.71 -7.77
CA ILE A 120 6.94 0.47 -7.14
C ILE A 120 5.43 0.32 -7.15
N ILE A 121 4.83 0.40 -5.96
CA ILE A 121 3.36 0.34 -5.78
C ILE A 121 2.76 1.68 -5.34
N GLU A 122 3.56 2.63 -4.85
CA GLU A 122 3.13 4.02 -4.68
C GLU A 122 4.36 4.93 -4.56
N THR A 123 4.23 6.21 -4.93
CA THR A 123 5.35 7.16 -4.97
C THR A 123 4.89 8.61 -4.78
N THR A 124 5.66 9.43 -4.08
CA THR A 124 5.45 10.89 -4.08
C THR A 124 5.95 11.58 -5.34
N ASP A 125 6.71 10.88 -6.19
CA ASP A 125 7.28 11.39 -7.43
C ASP A 125 7.21 10.33 -8.54
N ALA A 126 6.11 10.36 -9.29
CA ALA A 126 5.87 9.43 -10.40
C ALA A 126 6.70 9.74 -11.66
N GLN A 127 7.33 10.91 -11.76
CA GLN A 127 8.20 11.23 -12.90
C GLN A 127 9.54 10.50 -12.76
N ARG A 128 10.11 10.46 -11.54
CA ARG A 128 11.41 9.81 -11.27
C ARG A 128 11.28 8.36 -10.82
N PHE A 129 10.19 8.02 -10.13
CA PHE A 129 9.94 6.67 -9.62
C PHE A 129 8.53 6.20 -10.02
N PRO A 130 8.28 5.88 -11.30
CA PRO A 130 6.94 5.55 -11.78
C PRO A 130 6.39 4.25 -11.15
N VAL A 131 5.10 4.25 -10.81
CA VAL A 131 4.37 3.06 -10.37
C VAL A 131 4.46 1.95 -11.42
N GLY A 132 4.62 0.70 -10.97
CA GLY A 132 4.75 -0.50 -11.80
C GLY A 132 6.17 -0.80 -12.26
N LEU A 133 7.11 0.14 -12.13
CA LEU A 133 8.52 -0.06 -12.49
C LEU A 133 9.37 -0.53 -11.31
N PHE A 134 10.55 -1.06 -11.63
CA PHE A 134 11.56 -1.43 -10.64
C PHE A 134 12.57 -0.28 -10.48
N PRO A 135 12.74 0.29 -9.28
CA PRO A 135 13.73 1.34 -9.07
C PRO A 135 15.14 0.73 -9.10
N PRO A 136 16.17 1.46 -9.55
CA PRO A 136 17.55 0.96 -9.64
C PRO A 136 18.23 0.94 -8.26
N LEU A 137 17.62 0.26 -7.30
CA LEU A 137 18.12 0.14 -5.93
C LEU A 137 19.40 -0.70 -5.88
N PRO A 138 20.38 -0.35 -5.02
CA PRO A 138 21.47 -1.28 -4.70
C PRO A 138 20.92 -2.61 -4.16
N SER A 139 21.61 -3.71 -4.43
CA SER A 139 21.16 -5.06 -4.04
C SER A 139 20.85 -5.18 -2.54
N SER A 140 21.65 -4.53 -1.68
CA SER A 140 21.43 -4.49 -0.23
C SER A 140 20.10 -3.87 0.20
N HIS A 141 19.52 -2.99 -0.63
CA HIS A 141 18.21 -2.38 -0.38
C HIS A 141 17.04 -3.25 -0.89
N GLN A 142 17.32 -4.26 -1.75
CA GLN A 142 16.33 -5.18 -2.31
C GLN A 142 16.18 -6.45 -1.47
N THR A 143 17.23 -6.87 -0.77
CA THR A 143 17.30 -8.15 -0.04
C THR A 143 17.10 -8.02 1.47
N LEU A 144 16.38 -6.98 1.91
CA LEU A 144 16.13 -6.74 3.34
C LEU A 144 15.22 -7.84 3.93
N GLY A 145 15.64 -8.38 5.08
CA GLY A 145 14.84 -9.24 5.94
C GLY A 145 13.72 -8.49 6.65
N LYS A 146 12.80 -9.24 7.29
CA LYS A 146 11.64 -8.67 8.01
C LYS A 146 12.10 -7.69 9.09
N GLY A 147 11.59 -6.45 9.03
CA GLY A 147 11.94 -5.37 9.97
C GLY A 147 13.34 -4.77 9.80
N GLU A 148 14.14 -5.25 8.85
CA GLU A 148 15.46 -4.68 8.60
C GLU A 148 15.35 -3.29 7.97
N ARG A 149 16.38 -2.49 8.26
CA ARG A 149 16.52 -1.12 7.75
C ARG A 149 17.98 -0.86 7.36
N ILE A 150 18.18 -0.13 6.28
CA ILE A 150 19.50 0.25 5.80
C ILE A 150 19.46 1.67 5.22
N SER A 151 20.60 2.35 5.25
CA SER A 151 20.82 3.59 4.52
C SER A 151 22.06 3.48 3.62
N GLY A 152 22.10 4.29 2.57
CA GLY A 152 23.17 4.26 1.60
C GLY A 152 23.08 5.39 0.59
N LEU A 153 23.78 5.20 -0.52
CA LEU A 153 23.74 6.09 -1.67
C LEU A 153 23.01 5.42 -2.84
N LEU A 154 22.18 6.19 -3.52
CA LEU A 154 21.52 5.80 -4.77
C LEU A 154 21.95 6.78 -5.86
N GLN A 155 22.31 6.24 -7.03
CA GLN A 155 22.49 7.03 -8.24
C GLN A 155 21.35 6.72 -9.20
N HIS A 156 20.59 7.74 -9.58
CA HIS A 156 19.41 7.61 -10.45
C HIS A 156 19.20 8.88 -11.26
N ASP A 157 18.96 8.75 -12.57
CA ASP A 157 18.76 9.87 -13.51
C ASP A 157 19.82 10.99 -13.41
N GLY A 158 21.08 10.60 -13.30
CA GLY A 158 22.20 11.55 -13.18
C GLY A 158 22.31 12.26 -11.83
N MET A 159 21.39 12.00 -10.90
CA MET A 159 21.41 12.55 -9.54
C MET A 159 21.94 11.54 -8.52
N ARG A 160 22.56 12.05 -7.46
CA ARG A 160 22.96 11.28 -6.29
C ARG A 160 22.03 11.56 -5.12
N TYR A 161 21.57 10.51 -4.47
CA TYR A 161 20.68 10.57 -3.33
C TYR A 161 21.29 9.85 -2.12
N LEU A 162 21.04 10.37 -0.93
CA LEU A 162 20.95 9.55 0.27
C LEU A 162 19.65 8.75 0.17
N ILE A 163 19.72 7.45 0.39
CA ILE A 163 18.55 6.57 0.44
C ILE A 163 18.45 5.91 1.82
N GLY A 164 17.25 5.91 2.38
CA GLY A 164 16.85 5.03 3.49
C GLY A 164 15.89 3.97 2.97
N SER A 165 15.96 2.74 3.47
CA SER A 165 15.03 1.67 3.12
C SER A 165 14.68 0.83 4.33
N SER A 166 13.42 0.39 4.41
CA SER A 166 12.93 -0.46 5.51
C SER A 166 11.92 -1.48 4.99
N ARG A 167 12.14 -2.75 5.32
CA ARG A 167 11.18 -3.83 5.07
C ARG A 167 10.13 -3.84 6.18
N THR A 168 8.86 -4.03 5.81
CA THR A 168 7.79 -4.19 6.79
C THR A 168 8.11 -5.29 7.80
N GLN A 169 7.75 -5.05 9.07
CA GLN A 169 7.74 -6.06 10.12
C GLN A 169 6.33 -6.59 10.40
N GLY A 170 5.34 -6.15 9.62
CA GLY A 170 3.93 -6.32 9.92
C GLY A 170 3.39 -5.26 10.87
N TYR A 171 2.09 -5.35 11.16
CA TYR A 171 1.39 -4.51 12.14
C TYR A 171 0.42 -5.37 12.93
N ARG A 172 0.62 -5.46 14.25
CA ARG A 172 -0.15 -6.33 15.15
C ARG A 172 -0.18 -7.79 14.64
N GLU A 173 -1.36 -8.35 14.39
CA GLU A 173 -1.58 -9.70 13.85
C GLU A 173 -1.37 -9.83 12.33
N TYR A 174 -1.13 -8.71 11.64
CA TYR A 174 -0.90 -8.71 10.19
C TYR A 174 0.59 -8.79 9.89
N GLU A 175 1.02 -9.89 9.27
CA GLU A 175 2.44 -10.14 8.93
C GLU A 175 3.03 -9.13 7.94
N GLY A 176 2.18 -8.45 7.17
CA GLY A 176 2.55 -7.58 6.08
C GLY A 176 2.88 -8.36 4.80
N LEU A 177 2.83 -7.68 3.66
CA LEU A 177 2.95 -8.30 2.33
C LEU A 177 4.39 -8.33 1.80
N GLY A 178 5.37 -8.17 2.69
CA GLY A 178 6.79 -8.10 2.32
C GLY A 178 7.13 -6.84 1.53
N TRP A 179 6.42 -5.73 1.75
CA TRP A 179 6.74 -4.46 1.12
C TRP A 179 7.95 -3.79 1.75
N CYS A 180 8.63 -2.95 0.98
CA CYS A 180 9.68 -2.05 1.45
C CYS A 180 9.25 -0.59 1.26
N ALA A 181 9.55 0.25 2.24
CA ALA A 181 9.49 1.70 2.14
C ALA A 181 10.86 2.25 1.78
N HIS A 182 10.93 3.22 0.88
CA HIS A 182 12.15 3.90 0.49
C HIS A 182 11.96 5.42 0.57
N ILE A 183 12.97 6.12 1.08
CA ILE A 183 13.02 7.59 1.10
C ILE A 183 14.35 8.01 0.49
N VAL A 184 14.30 8.93 -0.46
CA VAL A 184 15.49 9.47 -1.13
C VAL A 184 15.57 10.98 -0.92
N ARG A 185 16.80 11.48 -0.69
CA ARG A 185 17.11 12.90 -0.54
C ARG A 185 18.34 13.22 -1.40
N PRO A 186 18.28 14.20 -2.32
CA PRO A 186 19.46 14.60 -3.09
C PRO A 186 20.64 15.01 -2.20
N VAL A 187 21.84 14.58 -2.56
CA VAL A 187 23.08 14.93 -1.84
C VAL A 187 23.48 16.39 -2.08
N ASP A 188 23.26 16.86 -3.31
CA ASP A 188 23.69 18.19 -3.78
C ASP A 188 22.68 19.31 -3.47
N ALA A 189 21.65 19.04 -2.67
CA ALA A 189 20.70 20.05 -2.18
C ALA A 189 21.30 20.98 -1.09
N LEU A 190 22.63 21.07 -1.00
CA LEU A 190 23.33 21.93 -0.04
C LEU A 190 24.07 23.06 -0.75
N SER A 191 23.49 24.25 -0.59
CA SER A 191 24.00 25.62 -0.81
C SER A 191 23.46 26.31 -2.09
N PRO A 192 22.66 27.40 -1.96
CA PRO A 192 22.66 28.40 -3.02
C PRO A 192 24.09 28.94 -3.17
N PRO A 193 24.52 29.32 -4.40
CA PRO A 193 25.82 29.95 -4.58
C PRO A 193 25.92 31.20 -3.71
N SER A 194 27.01 31.30 -2.96
CA SER A 194 27.42 32.47 -2.17
C SER A 194 27.59 33.71 -3.03
#